data_AF-A0A5C6E315-F1
#
_entry.id   AF-A0A5C6E315-F1
#
_cell.length_a   1.000
_cell.length_b   1.000
_cell.length_c   1.000
_cell.angle_alpha   90.00
_cell.angle_beta   90.00
_cell.angle_gamma   90.00
#
_symmetry.space_group_name_H-M   'P 1'
#
loop_
_entity.id
_entity.type
_entity.pdbx_description
1 polymer ?
#
loop_
_entity_poly.entity_id
_entity_poly.type
_entity_poly.pdbx_seq_one_letter_code
_entity_poly.pdbx_strand_id
1 'polypeptide(L)'
;MTTDGQVLELRRWLALGKPLAASARMASMDKKTARSYRDSQRLPSERRAIRNYRTRTDPFAEVWTGIERLLEAEPRLKAKTLFDDLQRKYPGQFPDSTRRMSTAV
;
A
#
# COMPACT_ATOMS: atom_id res chain seq x y z
N MET A 1 -3.78 13.61 1.92
CA MET A 1 -4.78 12.52 1.91
C MET A 1 -6.16 13.15 1.99
N THR A 2 -7.13 12.79 1.14
CA THR A 2 -8.48 13.39 1.21
C THR A 2 -9.25 12.82 2.40
N THR A 3 -9.79 13.69 3.25
CA THR A 3 -10.54 13.30 4.44
C THR A 3 -12.04 13.49 4.23
N ASP A 4 -12.85 12.82 5.05
CA ASP A 4 -14.31 12.96 5.02
C ASP A 4 -14.73 14.42 5.27
N GLY A 5 -14.04 15.12 6.17
CA GLY A 5 -14.27 16.54 6.44
C GLY A 5 -14.11 17.42 5.19
N GLN A 6 -13.06 17.18 4.39
CA GLN A 6 -12.87 17.90 3.13
C GLN A 6 -13.99 17.63 2.12
N VAL A 7 -14.54 16.41 2.08
CA VAL A 7 -15.66 16.08 1.18
C VAL A 7 -16.97 16.70 1.66
N LEU A 8 -17.20 16.77 2.97
CA LEU A 8 -18.36 17.48 3.53
C LEU A 8 -18.27 18.99 3.27
N GLU A 9 -17.08 19.58 3.41
CA GLU A 9 -16.84 20.98 3.08
C GLU A 9 -17.06 21.27 1.59
N LEU A 10 -16.56 20.39 0.70
CA LEU A 10 -16.84 20.47 -0.74
C LEU A 10 -18.35 20.50 -1.01
N ARG A 11 -19.11 19.61 -0.38
CA ARG A 11 -20.58 19.53 -0.54
C ARG A 11 -21.27 20.79 -0.04
N ARG A 12 -20.83 21.35 1.09
CA ARG A 12 -21.33 22.63 1.61
C ARG A 12 -21.14 23.75 0.59
N TRP A 13 -19.95 23.88 0.01
CA TRP A 13 -19.67 24.92 -0.98
C TRP A 13 -20.45 24.74 -2.29
N LEU A 14 -20.65 23.50 -2.73
CA LEU A 14 -21.49 23.20 -3.89
C LEU A 14 -22.98 23.50 -3.63
N ALA A 15 -23.48 23.19 -2.44
CA ALA A 15 -24.86 23.53 -2.04
C ALA A 15 -25.10 25.04 -1.99
N LEU A 16 -24.07 25.82 -1.68
CA LEU A 16 -24.07 27.29 -1.75
C LEU A 16 -23.95 27.83 -3.19
N GLY A 17 -23.98 26.98 -4.22
CA GLY A 17 -23.94 27.37 -5.63
C GLY A 17 -22.56 27.77 -6.16
N LYS A 18 -21.47 27.52 -5.42
CA LYS A 18 -20.11 27.85 -5.87
C LYS A 18 -19.66 26.91 -6.99
N PRO A 19 -18.89 27.41 -7.98
CA PRO A 19 -18.41 26.57 -9.06
C PRO A 19 -17.42 25.51 -8.53
N LEU A 20 -17.42 24.32 -9.14
CA LEU A 20 -16.62 23.17 -8.70
C LEU A 20 -15.15 23.50 -8.45
N ALA A 21 -14.53 24.34 -9.30
CA ALA A 21 -13.14 24.73 -9.15
C ALA A 21 -12.88 25.61 -7.91
N ALA A 22 -13.82 26.47 -7.54
CA ALA A 22 -13.73 27.26 -6.31
C ALA A 22 -13.98 26.37 -5.09
N SER A 23 -15.01 25.53 -5.12
CA SER A 23 -15.33 24.59 -4.04
C SER A 23 -14.19 23.60 -3.77
N ALA A 24 -13.51 23.12 -4.82
CA ALA A 24 -12.34 22.25 -4.69
C ALA A 24 -11.17 22.96 -3.98
N ARG A 25 -10.88 24.21 -4.36
CA ARG A 25 -9.84 25.03 -3.71
C ARG A 25 -10.16 25.30 -2.25
N MET A 26 -11.41 25.66 -1.95
CA MET A 26 -11.84 25.93 -0.57
C MET A 26 -11.76 24.67 0.30
N ALA A 27 -12.10 23.51 -0.26
CA ALA A 27 -11.98 22.22 0.44
C ALA A 27 -10.57 21.59 0.39
N SER A 28 -9.55 22.35 -0.02
CA SER A 28 -8.15 21.90 -0.11
C SER A 28 -7.96 20.59 -0.90
N MET A 29 -8.64 20.45 -2.04
CA MET A 29 -8.53 19.28 -2.91
C MET A 29 -8.45 19.63 -4.40
N ASP A 30 -7.87 18.71 -5.18
CA ASP A 30 -7.79 18.88 -6.63
C ASP A 30 -9.17 18.83 -7.31
N LYS A 31 -9.33 19.55 -8.43
CA LYS A 31 -10.58 19.62 -9.20
C LYS A 31 -11.04 18.24 -9.69
N LYS A 32 -10.13 17.34 -10.07
CA LYS A 32 -10.44 15.96 -10.48
C LYS A 32 -11.00 15.16 -9.31
N THR A 33 -10.41 15.31 -8.12
CA THR A 33 -10.85 14.66 -6.89
C THR A 33 -12.23 15.17 -6.47
N ALA A 34 -12.44 16.49 -6.50
CA ALA A 34 -13.73 17.12 -6.23
C ALA A 34 -14.82 16.65 -7.19
N ARG A 35 -14.52 16.51 -8.48
CA ARG A 35 -15.45 15.93 -9.46
C ARG A 35 -15.84 14.50 -9.07
N SER A 36 -14.86 13.65 -8.78
CA SER A 36 -15.09 12.26 -8.38
C SER A 36 -15.99 12.16 -7.13
N TYR A 37 -15.79 13.02 -6.13
CA TYR A 37 -16.61 13.05 -4.90
C TYR A 37 -17.95 13.78 -5.03
N ARG A 38 -18.12 14.65 -6.03
CA ARG A 38 -19.43 15.20 -6.38
C ARG A 38 -20.29 14.11 -7.04
N ASP A 39 -19.69 13.37 -7.97
CA ASP A 39 -20.39 12.34 -8.74
C ASP A 39 -20.57 11.05 -7.89
N SER A 40 -19.73 10.86 -6.88
CA SER A 40 -19.84 9.79 -5.88
C SER A 40 -20.58 10.27 -4.63
N GLN A 41 -21.69 9.63 -4.29
CA GLN A 41 -22.35 9.89 -3.00
C GLN A 41 -21.57 9.34 -1.79
N ARG A 42 -20.48 8.59 -2.01
CA ARG A 42 -19.67 7.98 -0.95
C ARG A 42 -18.56 8.87 -0.40
N LEU A 43 -18.29 8.74 0.89
CA LEU A 43 -17.16 9.38 1.58
C LEU A 43 -15.82 8.65 1.32
N PRO A 44 -14.67 9.33 1.51
CA PRO A 44 -13.35 8.71 1.44
C PRO A 44 -13.21 7.48 2.35
N SER A 45 -13.79 7.50 3.56
CA SER A 45 -13.85 6.35 4.46
C SER A 45 -14.61 5.16 3.87
N GLU A 46 -15.78 5.40 3.29
CA GLU A 46 -16.62 4.37 2.63
C GLU A 46 -16.00 3.83 1.33
N ARG A 47 -15.18 4.65 0.66
CA ARG A 47 -14.43 4.28 -0.55
C ARG A 47 -13.09 3.63 -0.25
N ARG A 48 -12.65 3.61 1.01
CA ARG A 48 -11.36 3.02 1.38
C ARG A 48 -11.47 1.50 1.26
N ALA A 49 -11.31 0.99 0.05
CA ALA A 49 -11.04 -0.41 -0.17
C ALA A 49 -9.74 -0.76 0.59
N ILE A 50 -9.78 -1.85 1.36
CA ILE A 50 -8.57 -2.46 1.90
C ILE A 50 -7.73 -2.84 0.68
N ARG A 51 -6.66 -2.10 0.46
CA ARG A 51 -5.77 -2.33 -0.67
C ARG A 51 -4.96 -3.59 -0.38
N ASN A 52 -5.41 -4.72 -0.90
CA ASN A 52 -4.69 -5.99 -0.83
C ASN A 52 -3.66 -6.10 -1.98
N TYR A 53 -2.68 -5.20 -1.98
CA TYR A 53 -1.63 -5.15 -3.03
C TYR A 53 -0.65 -6.33 -3.04
N ARG A 54 -0.91 -7.42 -2.32
CA ARG A 54 -0.14 -8.65 -2.49
C ARG A 54 -0.62 -9.36 -3.76
N THR A 55 -0.16 -8.88 -4.91
CA THR A 55 -0.41 -9.53 -6.21
C THR A 55 0.47 -10.78 -6.39
N ARG A 56 1.52 -10.94 -5.56
CA ARG A 56 2.45 -12.07 -5.62
C ARG A 56 2.44 -12.83 -4.29
N THR A 57 2.24 -14.15 -4.37
CA THR A 57 2.47 -15.07 -3.25
C THR A 57 3.91 -14.94 -2.77
N ASP A 58 4.12 -14.88 -1.45
CA ASP A 58 5.45 -14.76 -0.87
C ASP A 58 6.31 -15.96 -1.30
N PRO A 59 7.42 -15.74 -2.06
CA PRO A 59 8.28 -16.82 -2.51
C PRO A 59 8.96 -17.57 -1.36
N PHE A 60 9.02 -16.99 -0.16
CA PHE A 60 9.61 -17.61 1.03
C PHE A 60 8.56 -18.24 1.97
N ALA A 61 7.27 -18.21 1.64
CA ALA A 61 6.21 -18.66 2.53
C ALA A 61 6.43 -20.08 3.09
N GLU A 62 6.90 -21.00 2.25
CA GLU A 62 7.14 -22.40 2.62
C GLU A 62 8.36 -22.59 3.53
N VAL A 63 9.37 -21.73 3.39
CA VAL A 63 10.65 -21.83 4.13
C VAL A 63 10.72 -20.88 5.33
N TRP A 64 9.77 -19.94 5.44
CA TRP A 64 9.76 -18.89 6.46
C TRP A 64 9.78 -19.44 7.89
N THR A 65 9.02 -20.49 8.18
CA THR A 65 8.98 -21.12 9.51
C THR A 65 10.33 -21.69 9.94
N GLY A 66 11.14 -22.18 9.00
CA GLY A 66 12.50 -22.64 9.27
C GLY A 66 13.48 -21.49 9.50
N ILE A 67 13.33 -20.42 8.71
CA ILE A 67 14.12 -19.19 8.84
C ILE A 67 13.86 -18.52 10.19
N GLU A 68 12.60 -18.41 10.59
CA GLU A 68 12.17 -17.79 11.84
C GLU A 68 12.79 -18.49 13.06
N ARG A 69 12.72 -19.83 13.12
CA ARG A 69 13.38 -20.61 14.18
C ARG A 69 14.89 -20.41 14.24
N LEU A 70 15.53 -20.30 13.07
CA LEU A 70 16.97 -20.07 12.98
C LEU A 70 17.35 -18.67 13.48
N LEU A 71 16.54 -17.66 13.18
CA LEU A 71 16.71 -16.29 13.66
C LEU A 71 16.39 -16.14 15.16
N GLU A 72 15.43 -16.89 15.68
CA GLU A 72 15.14 -16.96 17.12
C GLU A 72 16.31 -17.59 17.90
N ALA A 73 16.88 -18.68 17.38
CA ALA A 73 18.03 -19.33 17.98
C ALA A 73 19.31 -18.47 17.91
N GLU A 74 19.54 -17.81 16.76
CA GLU A 74 20.72 -17.01 16.50
C GLU A 74 20.37 -15.62 15.92
N PRO A 75 19.94 -14.67 16.76
CA PRO A 75 19.50 -13.35 16.30
C PRO A 75 20.63 -12.47 15.75
N ARG A 76 21.89 -12.88 15.93
CA ARG A 76 23.07 -12.19 15.37
C ARG A 76 23.40 -12.63 13.94
N LEU A 77 22.67 -13.61 13.40
CA LEU A 77 22.93 -14.14 12.08
C LEU A 77 22.70 -13.08 11.01
N LYS A 78 23.65 -12.94 10.08
CA LYS A 78 23.53 -11.98 8.99
C LYS A 78 22.56 -12.51 7.94
N ALA A 79 21.65 -11.65 7.48
CA ALA A 79 20.67 -11.97 6.43
C ALA A 79 21.33 -12.55 5.14
N LYS A 80 22.55 -12.11 4.81
CA LYS A 80 23.31 -12.66 3.68
C LYS A 80 23.69 -14.12 3.88
N THR A 81 24.18 -14.48 5.07
CA THR A 81 24.57 -15.85 5.40
C THR A 81 23.37 -16.79 5.38
N LEU A 82 22.23 -16.33 5.91
CA LEU A 82 20.96 -17.05 5.86
C LEU A 82 20.51 -17.29 4.42
N PHE A 83 20.58 -16.26 3.56
CA PHE A 83 20.17 -16.39 2.16
C PHE A 83 21.10 -17.33 1.37
N ASP A 84 22.41 -17.25 1.62
CA ASP A 84 23.39 -18.14 0.97
C ASP A 84 23.18 -19.60 1.43
N ASP A 85 22.85 -19.85 2.70
CA ASP A 85 22.48 -21.19 3.20
C ASP A 85 21.16 -21.69 2.60
N LEU A 86 20.18 -20.81 2.45
CA LEU A 86 18.90 -21.12 1.80
C LEU A 86 19.09 -21.53 0.33
N GLN A 87 19.95 -20.82 -0.41
CA GLN A 87 20.31 -21.17 -1.78
C GLN A 87 21.04 -22.52 -1.88
N ARG A 88 21.85 -22.88 -0.87
CA ARG A 88 22.50 -24.19 -0.80
C ARG A 88 21.52 -25.32 -0.51
N LYS A 89 20.56 -25.10 0.39
CA LYS A 89 19.54 -26.10 0.77
C LYS A 89 18.48 -26.30 -0.31
N TYR A 90 18.14 -25.25 -1.05
CA TYR A 90 17.11 -25.26 -2.09
C TYR A 90 17.67 -24.74 -3.43
N PRO A 91 18.53 -25.53 -4.10
CA PRO A 91 19.16 -25.12 -5.35
C PRO A 91 18.10 -24.87 -6.43
N GLY A 92 18.14 -23.70 -7.07
CA GLY A 92 17.24 -23.32 -8.16
C GLY A 92 15.90 -22.69 -7.73
N GLN A 93 15.53 -22.75 -6.45
CA GLN A 93 14.27 -22.17 -5.95
C GLN A 93 14.38 -20.67 -5.63
N PHE A 94 15.57 -20.20 -5.27
CA PHE A 94 15.85 -18.80 -4.90
C PHE A 94 16.96 -18.18 -5.77
N PRO A 95 16.66 -17.73 -7.01
CA PRO A 95 17.65 -17.12 -7.88
C PRO A 95 18.17 -15.81 -7.29
N ASP A 96 19.40 -15.43 -7.67
CA ASP A 96 20.07 -14.24 -7.15
C ASP A 96 19.33 -12.93 -7.46
N SER A 97 18.43 -12.97 -8.45
CA SER A 97 17.47 -11.90 -8.79
C SER A 97 16.42 -11.63 -7.69
N THR A 98 16.24 -12.54 -6.73
CA THR A 98 15.34 -12.38 -5.57
C THR A 98 15.90 -11.39 -4.54
N ARG A 99 17.18 -10.98 -4.65
CA ARG A 99 17.79 -9.92 -3.84
C ARG A 99 17.26 -8.51 -4.14
N ARG A 100 16.37 -8.35 -5.13
CA ARG A 100 15.82 -7.04 -5.46
C ARG A 100 14.69 -6.68 -4.50
N MET A 101 14.94 -5.64 -3.70
CA MET A 101 13.93 -4.81 -3.06
C MET A 101 12.69 -4.78 -3.95
N SER A 102 11.57 -5.27 -3.43
CA SER A 102 10.26 -5.01 -4.01
C SER A 102 10.01 -3.50 -3.90
N THR A 103 10.54 -2.71 -4.83
CA THR A 103 10.07 -1.35 -5.10
C THR A 103 8.71 -1.51 -5.75
N ALA A 104 7.67 -1.58 -4.91
CA ALA A 104 6.30 -1.43 -5.37
C ALA A 104 6.13 0.02 -5.89
N VAL A 105 5.76 0.14 -7.17
CA VAL A 105 5.24 1.35 -7.80
C VAL A 105 3.72 1.35 -7.65
#